data_AF-A4BTV9-F1
#
_entry.id   AF-A4BTV9-F1
#
_cell.length_a   1.000
_cell.length_b   1.000
_cell.length_c   1.000
_cell.angle_alpha   90.00
_cell.angle_beta   90.00
_cell.angle_gamma   90.00
#
_symmetry.space_group_name_H-M   'P 1'
#
loop_
_entity.id
_entity.type
_entity.pdbx_description
1 polymer ?
#
loop_
_entity_poly.entity_id
_entity_poly.type
_entity_poly.pdbx_seq_one_letter_code
_entity_poly.pdbx_strand_id
1 'polypeptide(L)'
;MQRQGYPRSVRLTRPAEYARVFAGARRVADCYFTVLVIRNDHDRARLGVTVSKKTAPLAVVRNRIKRRIREAFRLHQVGAW
;
A
#
# COMPACT_ATOMS: atom_id res chain seq x y z
N MET A 1 2.24 8.56 -24.44
CA MET A 1 2.35 8.31 -22.98
C MET A 1 1.71 6.97 -22.65
N GLN A 2 2.50 5.92 -22.39
CA GLN A 2 1.94 4.68 -21.89
C GLN A 2 1.37 4.91 -20.48
N ARG A 3 0.07 4.66 -20.29
CA ARG A 3 -0.53 4.60 -18.95
C ARG A 3 0.08 3.39 -18.26
N GLN A 4 1.21 3.59 -17.58
CA GLN A 4 1.74 2.60 -16.64
C GLN A 4 0.73 2.52 -15.49
N GLY A 5 -0.23 1.60 -15.64
CA GLY A 5 -1.39 1.52 -14.78
C GLY A 5 -1.04 1.05 -13.36
N TYR A 6 -1.91 1.36 -12.41
CA TYR A 6 -1.89 0.76 -11.07
C TYR A 6 -3.09 -0.21 -10.96
N PRO A 7 -2.97 -1.44 -11.52
CA PRO A 7 -4.09 -2.35 -11.70
C PRO A 7 -4.63 -2.86 -10.36
N ARG A 8 -5.84 -3.41 -10.37
CA ARG A 8 -6.46 -3.95 -9.15
C ARG A 8 -5.68 -5.15 -8.58
N SER A 9 -4.97 -5.89 -9.42
CA SER A 9 -4.15 -7.05 -9.03
C SER A 9 -3.04 -6.70 -8.04
N VAL A 10 -2.48 -5.48 -8.10
CA VAL A 10 -1.42 -5.02 -7.19
C VAL A 10 -1.97 -4.28 -5.97
N ARG A 11 -3.29 -4.25 -5.78
CA ARG A 11 -3.98 -3.53 -4.71
C ARG A 11 -4.57 -4.49 -3.68
N LEU A 12 -4.41 -4.15 -2.41
CA LEU A 12 -5.18 -4.76 -1.32
C LEU A 12 -6.54 -4.04 -1.23
N THR A 13 -7.63 -4.75 -1.50
CA THR A 13 -8.97 -4.12 -1.60
C THR A 13 -10.03 -4.76 -0.73
N ARG A 14 -9.87 -6.04 -0.36
CA ARG A 14 -10.91 -6.77 0.39
C ARG A 14 -10.63 -6.70 1.89
N PRO A 15 -11.65 -6.54 2.74
CA PRO A 15 -11.48 -6.53 4.19
C PRO A 15 -10.76 -7.77 4.74
N ALA A 16 -11.05 -8.96 4.19
CA ALA A 16 -10.37 -10.21 4.56
C ALA A 16 -8.85 -10.18 4.29
N GLU A 17 -8.41 -9.47 3.26
CA GLU A 17 -6.97 -9.31 2.96
C GLU A 17 -6.31 -8.43 4.03
N TYR A 18 -6.97 -7.33 4.43
CA TYR A 18 -6.49 -6.49 5.53
C TYR A 18 -6.46 -7.24 6.86
N ALA A 19 -7.52 -7.99 7.18
CA ALA A 19 -7.59 -8.80 8.40
C ALA A 19 -6.42 -9.80 8.47
N ARG A 20 -6.09 -10.47 7.37
CA ARG A 20 -4.94 -11.38 7.29
C ARG A 20 -3.62 -10.69 7.60
N VAL A 21 -3.40 -9.49 7.06
CA VAL A 21 -2.18 -8.69 7.36
C VAL A 21 -2.15 -8.30 8.83
N PHE A 22 -3.26 -7.83 9.39
CA PHE A 22 -3.31 -7.42 10.80
C PHE A 22 -3.13 -8.57 11.80
N ALA A 23 -3.49 -9.80 11.43
CA ALA A 23 -3.43 -10.96 12.32
C ALA A 23 -2.00 -11.49 12.57
N GLY A 24 -1.08 -11.34 11.62
CA GLY A 24 0.22 -12.01 11.72
C GLY A 24 1.34 -11.45 10.84
N ALA A 25 1.20 -10.21 10.35
CA ALA A 25 2.27 -9.60 9.57
C ALA A 25 3.50 -9.25 10.41
N ARG A 26 4.66 -9.32 9.76
CA ARG A 26 5.86 -8.67 10.27
C ARG A 26 5.64 -7.16 10.21
N ARG A 27 5.82 -6.50 11.35
CA ARG A 27 5.75 -5.04 11.47
C ARG A 27 7.13 -4.42 11.33
N VAL A 28 7.24 -3.43 10.45
CA VAL A 28 8.40 -2.54 10.33
C VAL A 28 7.86 -1.12 10.47
N ALA A 29 8.45 -0.32 11.35
CA ALA A 29 7.98 1.04 11.59
C ALA A 29 9.14 2.02 11.70
N ASP A 30 8.92 3.23 11.23
CA ASP A 30 9.77 4.39 11.44
C ASP A 30 8.92 5.58 11.93
N CYS A 31 9.50 6.79 11.95
CA CYS A 31 8.82 8.00 12.39
C CYS A 31 7.72 8.51 11.44
N TYR A 32 7.66 8.01 10.20
CA TYR A 32 6.72 8.46 9.18
C TYR A 32 5.68 7.39 8.81
N PHE A 33 6.06 6.11 8.84
CA PHE A 33 5.27 5.00 8.33
C PHE A 33 5.35 3.78 9.24
N THR A 34 4.25 3.03 9.28
CA THR A 34 4.24 1.64 9.73
C THR A 34 3.86 0.77 8.54
N VAL A 35 4.75 -0.15 8.19
CA VAL A 35 4.57 -1.12 7.13
C VAL A 35 4.30 -2.48 7.77
N LEU A 36 3.19 -3.10 7.36
CA LEU A 36 2.85 -4.47 7.74
C LEU A 36 3.05 -5.35 6.51
N VAL A 37 3.91 -6.37 6.63
CA VAL A 37 4.28 -7.25 5.52
C VAL A 37 3.98 -8.70 5.88
N ILE A 38 3.29 -9.39 4.97
CA ILE A 38 3.07 -10.83 5.02
C ILE A 38 3.33 -11.42 3.65
N ARG A 39 3.81 -12.66 3.60
CA ARG A 39 3.92 -13.41 2.35
C ARG A 39 2.51 -13.61 1.77
N ASN A 40 2.39 -13.50 0.46
CA ASN A 40 1.14 -13.72 -0.24
C ASN A 40 1.32 -14.83 -1.30
N ASP A 41 0.20 -15.43 -1.72
CA ASP A 41 0.18 -16.58 -2.62
C ASP A 41 0.17 -16.18 -4.12
N HIS A 42 0.64 -14.97 -4.43
CA HIS A 42 0.72 -14.44 -5.79
C HIS A 42 2.16 -14.10 -6.18
N ASP A 43 2.44 -14.13 -7.47
CA ASP A 43 3.75 -13.77 -8.04
C ASP A 43 4.05 -12.27 -8.00
N ARG A 44 3.28 -11.49 -7.24
CA ARG A 44 3.38 -10.02 -7.22
C ARG A 44 3.10 -9.47 -5.84
N ALA A 45 3.82 -8.40 -5.50
CA ALA A 45 3.53 -7.64 -4.30
C ALA A 45 2.18 -6.89 -4.45
N ARG A 46 1.46 -6.77 -3.34
CA ARG A 46 0.16 -6.06 -3.29
C ARG A 46 0.21 -5.04 -2.17
N LEU A 47 -0.32 -3.84 -2.43
CA LEU A 47 -0.27 -2.73 -1.49
C LEU A 47 -1.67 -2.27 -1.05
N GLY A 48 -1.86 -2.17 0.25
CA GLY A 48 -2.94 -1.44 0.91
C GLY A 48 -2.38 -0.20 1.60
N VAL A 49 -3.11 0.93 1.58
CA VAL A 49 -2.67 2.17 2.24
C VAL A 49 -3.80 2.72 3.10
N THR A 50 -3.54 2.80 4.40
CA THR A 50 -4.46 3.38 5.38
C THR A 50 -3.83 4.64 5.97
N VAL A 51 -4.59 5.73 5.99
CA VAL A 51 -4.17 7.00 6.62
C VAL A 51 -5.25 7.40 7.61
N SER A 52 -4.88 7.52 8.88
CA SER A 52 -5.82 7.86 9.94
C SER A 52 -6.34 9.30 9.79
N LYS A 53 -7.58 9.55 10.22
CA LYS A 53 -8.12 10.91 10.31
C LYS A 53 -7.40 11.74 11.39
N LYS A 54 -6.87 11.09 12.44
CA LYS A 54 -6.11 11.74 13.52
C LYS A 54 -4.83 12.39 13.02
N THR A 55 -4.08 11.69 12.16
CA THR A 55 -2.80 12.20 11.60
C THR A 55 -3.01 13.19 10.46
N ALA A 56 -4.07 13.01 9.66
CA ALA A 56 -4.39 13.89 8.54
C ALA A 56 -5.92 14.16 8.51
N PRO A 57 -6.39 15.25 9.13
CA PRO A 57 -7.83 15.56 9.23
C PRO A 57 -8.47 15.85 7.87
N LEU A 58 -7.74 16.50 6.96
CA LEU A 58 -8.24 16.87 5.65
C LEU A 58 -8.20 15.69 4.66
N ALA A 59 -9.33 15.44 3.99
CA ALA A 59 -9.44 14.38 3.00
C ALA A 59 -8.45 14.55 1.83
N VAL A 60 -8.21 15.79 1.41
CA VAL A 60 -7.26 16.13 0.33
C VAL A 60 -5.84 15.73 0.71
N VAL A 61 -5.43 15.95 1.96
CA VAL A 61 -4.11 15.56 2.48
C VAL A 61 -3.98 14.03 2.49
N ARG A 62 -4.96 13.31 3.04
CA ARG A 62 -4.98 11.82 2.99
C ARG A 62 -4.89 11.29 1.56
N ASN A 63 -5.62 11.90 0.63
CA ASN A 63 -5.61 11.49 -0.77
C ASN A 63 -4.28 11.78 -1.46
N ARG A 64 -3.61 12.88 -1.10
CA ARG A 64 -2.25 13.20 -1.58
C ARG A 64 -1.23 12.18 -1.07
N ILE A 65 -1.25 11.86 0.23
CA ILE A 65 -0.38 10.84 0.84
C ILE A 65 -0.58 9.49 0.15
N LYS A 66 -1.83 9.00 0.07
CA LYS A 66 -2.15 7.74 -0.62
C LYS A 66 -1.71 7.73 -2.09
N ARG A 67 -1.69 8.87 -2.77
CA ARG A 67 -1.26 8.97 -4.17
C ARG A 67 0.26 8.84 -4.29
N ARG A 68 1.02 9.53 -3.44
CA ARG A 68 2.49 9.48 -3.44
C ARG A 68 3.01 8.08 -3.10
N ILE A 69 2.42 7.43 -2.09
CA ILE A 69 2.79 6.06 -1.70
C ILE A 69 2.50 5.08 -2.85
N ARG A 70 1.32 5.17 -3.48
CA ARG A 70 0.97 4.29 -4.61
C ARG A 70 1.89 4.50 -5.82
N GLU A 71 2.29 5.75 -6.06
CA GLU A 71 3.20 6.08 -7.17
C GLU A 71 4.62 5.54 -6.92
N ALA A 72 5.15 5.72 -5.71
CA ALA A 72 6.42 5.12 -5.32
C ALA A 72 6.38 3.59 -5.46
N PHE A 73 5.33 2.95 -4.93
CA PHE A 73 5.17 1.50 -5.08
C PHE A 73 5.07 1.08 -6.55
N ARG A 74 4.36 1.84 -7.39
CA ARG A 74 4.23 1.57 -8.83
C ARG A 74 5.58 1.57 -9.55
N LEU A 75 6.47 2.53 -9.20
CA LEU A 75 7.81 2.68 -9.79
C LEU A 75 8.80 1.62 -9.30
N HIS A 76 8.64 1.11 -8.07
CA HIS A 76 9.57 0.15 -7.45
C HIS A 76 9.05 -1.30 -7.44
N GLN A 77 8.12 -1.66 -8.33
CA GLN A 77 7.71 -3.06 -8.46
C GLN A 77 8.89 -3.88 -8.99
N VAL A 78 9.28 -4.91 -8.24
CA VAL A 78 10.35 -5.86 -8.62
C VAL A 78 9.99 -6.43 -9.99
N GLY A 79 10.80 -6.08 -11.01
CA GLY A 79 10.53 -6.31 -12.44
C GLY A 79 10.81 -5.09 -13.33
N ALA A 80 11.05 -3.91 -12.74
CA ALA A 80 11.54 -2.73 -13.44
C ALA A 80 13.01 -2.44 -13.06
N TRP A 81 13.92 -3.29 -13.53
CA TRP A 81 15.35 -3.03 -13.64
C TRP A 81 15.81 -3.52 -15.00
#